data_AF-A0A292ZBF3-F1
#
_entry.id   AF-A0A292ZBF3-F1
#
_cell.length_a   1.000
_cell.length_b   1.000
_cell.length_c   1.000
_cell.angle_alpha   90.00
_cell.angle_beta   90.00
_cell.angle_gamma   90.00
#
_symmetry.space_group_name_H-M   'P 1'
#
loop_
_entity.id
_entity.type
_entity.pdbx_description
1 polymer ?
#
loop_
_entity_poly.entity_id
_entity_poly.type
_entity_poly.pdbx_seq_one_letter_code
_entity_poly.pdbx_strand_id
1 'polypeptide(L)' 'MSEATTGTRDSTYDLISVAYHALQGADNCDTYERDAEGDQELRSFFHEAQQKQRELADRAKTLLSRQLS' A
#
# COMPACT_ATOMS: atom_id res chain seq x y z
N MET A 1 -6.63 -14.66 22.88
CA MET A 1 -6.58 -13.24 23.27
C MET A 1 -5.38 -12.67 22.55
N SER A 2 -5.61 -11.93 21.46
CA SER A 2 -4.53 -11.51 20.55
C SER A 2 -3.92 -10.22 21.03
N GLU A 3 -2.60 -10.27 21.25
CA GLU A 3 -1.76 -9.20 21.79
C GLU A 3 -1.81 -7.94 20.93
N ALA A 4 -2.13 -6.81 21.57
CA ALA A 4 -2.07 -5.49 20.96
C ALA A 4 -0.63 -4.97 21.03
N THR A 5 0.06 -4.93 19.90
CA THR A 5 1.48 -4.55 19.83
C THR A 5 1.75 -3.04 20.03
N THR A 6 0.76 -2.19 20.29
CA THR A 6 1.00 -0.77 20.64
C THR A 6 0.06 -0.18 21.71
N GLY A 7 -0.88 -0.95 22.27
CA GLY A 7 -1.72 -0.50 23.38
C GLY A 7 -2.75 0.61 23.08
N THR A 8 -2.81 1.18 21.88
CA THR A 8 -3.88 2.11 21.47
C THR A 8 -4.57 1.57 20.22
N ARG A 9 -5.88 1.29 20.30
CA ARG A 9 -6.69 1.01 19.11
C ARG A 9 -6.93 2.34 18.38
N ASP A 10 -5.96 2.78 17.59
CA ASP A 10 -6.08 3.98 16.77
C ASP A 10 -6.24 3.57 15.31
N SER A 11 -7.50 3.33 14.90
CA SER A 11 -7.83 2.99 13.52
C SER A 11 -7.42 4.08 12.53
N THR A 12 -7.26 5.33 12.99
CA THR A 12 -6.77 6.42 12.16
C THR A 12 -5.27 6.26 11.91
N TYR A 13 -4.48 6.01 12.96
CA TYR A 13 -3.06 5.68 12.83
C TYR A 13 -2.84 4.44 11.96
N ASP A 14 -3.64 3.39 12.15
CA ASP A 14 -3.53 2.14 11.38
C ASP A 14 -3.80 2.39 9.89
N LEU A 15 -4.85 3.14 9.56
CA LEU A 15 -5.18 3.45 8.16
C LEU A 15 -4.15 4.39 7.51
N ILE A 16 -3.59 5.34 8.26
CA ILE A 16 -2.48 6.19 7.78
C ILE A 16 -1.25 5.31 7.47
N SER A 17 -0.93 4.38 8.37
CA SER A 17 0.19 3.45 8.20
C SER A 17 0.00 2.56 6.98
N VAL A 18 -1.21 2.01 6.77
CA VAL A 18 -1.54 1.24 5.57
C VAL A 18 -1.40 2.08 4.30
N ALA A 19 -1.94 3.30 4.28
CA ALA A 19 -1.83 4.17 3.11
C ALA A 19 -0.36 4.52 2.79
N TYR A 20 0.44 4.80 3.82
CA TYR A 20 1.87 5.09 3.67
C TYR A 20 2.63 3.91 3.07
N HIS A 21 2.48 2.70 3.64
CA HIS A 21 3.19 1.51 3.16
C HIS A 21 2.74 1.09 1.76
N ALA A 22 1.46 1.28 1.44
CA ALA A 22 0.96 1.00 0.10
C ALA A 22 1.57 1.96 -0.93
N LEU A 23 1.64 3.27 -0.64
CA LEU A 23 2.30 4.23 -1.53
C LEU A 23 3.79 3.95 -1.70
N GLN A 24 4.50 3.62 -0.62
CA GLN A 24 5.90 3.18 -0.69
C GLN A 24 6.06 1.89 -1.51
N GLY A 25 5.14 0.94 -1.36
CA GLY A 25 5.10 -0.27 -2.16
C GLY A 25 4.91 -0.01 -3.65
N ALA A 26 4.05 0.95 -4.02
CA ALA A 26 3.84 1.35 -5.40
C ALA A 26 5.10 1.98 -6.03
N ASP A 27 5.83 2.81 -5.27
CA ASP A 27 7.09 3.43 -5.71
C ASP A 27 8.21 2.39 -5.89
N ASN A 28 8.29 1.42 -4.97
CA ASN A 28 9.21 0.29 -5.10
C ASN A 28 8.88 -0.55 -6.35
N CYS A 29 7.60 -0.86 -6.60
CA CYS A 29 7.19 -1.63 -7.79
C CYS A 29 7.54 -0.91 -9.09
N ASP A 30 7.46 0.43 -9.11
CA ASP A 30 7.87 1.25 -10.24
C ASP A 30 9.38 1.12 -10.54
N THR A 31 10.20 1.05 -9.49
CA THR A 31 11.64 0.80 -9.62
C THR A 31 11.90 -0.62 -10.13
N TYR A 32 11.22 -1.63 -9.57
CA TYR A 32 11.39 -3.02 -10.00
C TYR A 32 10.93 -3.26 -11.43
N GLU A 33 9.87 -2.58 -11.89
CA GLU A 33 9.43 -2.64 -13.29
C GLU A 33 10.52 -2.10 -14.24
N ARG A 34 11.25 -1.04 -13.84
CA ARG A 34 12.37 -0.50 -14.62
C ARG A 34 13.57 -1.45 -14.64
N ASP A 35 13.88 -2.07 -13.51
CA ASP A 35 15.01 -2.99 -13.37
C ASP A 35 14.81 -4.31 -14.14
N ALA A 36 13.56 -4.68 -14.44
CA ALA A 36 13.20 -5.88 -15.21
C ALA A 36 13.42 -5.71 -16.73
N GLU A 37 14.58 -5.18 -17.14
CA GLU A 37 14.91 -4.98 -18.55
C GLU A 37 14.87 -6.29 -19.34
N GLY A 38 14.11 -6.32 -20.44
CA GLY A 38 13.99 -7.48 -21.32
C GLY A 38 13.13 -8.63 -20.82
N ASP A 39 12.67 -8.60 -19.56
CA ASP A 39 11.79 -9.60 -18.98
C ASP A 39 10.34 -9.10 -18.89
N GLN A 40 9.54 -9.41 -19.90
CA GLN A 40 8.16 -8.95 -20.00
C GLN A 40 7.25 -9.54 -18.90
N GLU A 41 7.55 -10.74 -18.40
CA GLU A 41 6.76 -11.38 -17.36
C GLU A 41 6.97 -10.65 -16.02
N LEU A 42 8.22 -10.38 -15.67
CA LEU A 42 8.55 -9.60 -14.46
C LEU A 42 8.01 -8.17 -14.53
N ARG A 43 8.13 -7.50 -15.67
CA ARG A 43 7.55 -6.16 -15.86
C ARG A 43 6.04 -6.15 -15.63
N SER A 44 5.34 -7.12 -16.19
CA SER A 44 3.88 -7.24 -16.04
C SER A 44 3.50 -7.51 -14.58
N PHE A 45 4.26 -8.37 -13.89
CA PHE A 45 4.07 -8.66 -12.47
C PHE A 45 4.25 -7.42 -11.59
N PHE A 46 5.34 -6.65 -11.77
CA PHE A 46 5.59 -5.45 -10.99
C PHE A 46 4.58 -4.34 -11.30
N HIS A 47 4.15 -4.23 -12.54
CA HIS A 47 3.07 -3.32 -12.92
C HIS A 47 1.75 -3.66 -12.21
N GLU A 48 1.35 -4.93 -12.21
CA GLU A 48 0.14 -5.39 -11.51
C GLU A 48 0.24 -5.16 -10.00
N ALA A 49 1.40 -5.46 -9.41
CA ALA A 49 1.67 -5.19 -8.00
C ALA A 49 1.56 -3.70 -7.69
N GLN A 50 2.09 -2.82 -8.54
CA GLN A 50 1.96 -1.36 -8.41
C GLN A 50 0.49 -0.93 -8.38
N GLN A 51 -0.34 -1.45 -9.29
CA GLN A 51 -1.76 -1.08 -9.33
C GLN A 51 -2.49 -1.50 -8.05
N LYS A 52 -2.27 -2.73 -7.57
CA LYS A 52 -2.86 -3.22 -6.31
C LYS A 52 -2.47 -2.37 -5.11
N GLN A 53 -1.22 -1.89 -5.06
CA GLN A 53 -0.76 -0.99 -4.01
C GLN A 53 -1.46 0.38 -4.08
N ARG A 54 -1.64 0.94 -5.28
CA ARG A 54 -2.39 2.19 -5.46
C ARG A 54 -3.85 2.06 -5.03
N GLU A 55 -4.51 0.98 -5.42
CA GLU A 55 -5.90 0.68 -5.02
C GLU A 55 -6.03 0.56 -3.49
N LEU A 56 -5.08 -0.12 -2.84
CA LEU A 56 -5.05 -0.24 -1.38
C LEU A 56 -4.89 1.12 -0.70
N ALA A 57 -3.98 1.96 -1.20
CA ALA A 57 -3.76 3.31 -0.68
C ALA A 57 -5.03 4.17 -0.80
N ASP A 58 -5.71 4.12 -1.93
CA ASP A 58 -6.94 4.91 -2.15
C ASP A 58 -8.11 4.41 -1.32
N ARG A 59 -8.22 3.10 -1.11
CA ARG A 59 -9.20 2.53 -0.19
C ARG A 59 -8.93 2.96 1.25
N ALA A 60 -7.68 2.97 1.69
CA ALA A 60 -7.29 3.43 3.03
C ALA A 60 -7.63 4.92 3.22
N LYS A 61 -7.31 5.77 2.24
CA LYS A 61 -7.69 7.20 2.24
C LYS A 61 -9.21 7.39 2.29
N THR A 62 -9.97 6.60 1.54
CA THR A 62 -11.44 6.67 1.55
C THR A 62 -12.01 6.35 2.93
N LEU A 63 -11.46 5.34 3.61
CA LEU A 63 -11.86 4.98 4.97
C LEU A 63 -11.48 6.08 5.98
N LEU A 64 -10.29 6.67 5.85
CA LEU A 64 -9.86 7.80 6.68
C LEU A 64 -10.81 9.00 6.54
N SER A 65 -11.15 9.38 5.32
CA SER A 65 -12.07 10.51 5.08
C SER A 65 -13.44 10.31 5.74
N ARG A 66 -13.93 9.07 5.83
CA ARG A 66 -15.19 8.72 6.52
C ARG A 66 -15.08 8.74 8.04
N GLN A 67 -13.88 8.57 8.61
CA GLN A 67 -13.66 8.65 10.05
C GLN A 67 -13.52 10.11 10.52
N LEU A 68 -13.07 11.00 9.65
CA LEU A 68 -12.82 12.42 9.94
C LEU A 68 -14.00 13.34 9.59
N SER A 69 -15.04 12.81 8.94
CA SER A 69 -16.30 13.50 8.64
C SER A 69 -17.26 13.45 9.81
#